data_AF-L5K284-F1
#
_entry.id   AF-L5K284-F1
#
_cell.length_a   1.000
_cell.length_b   1.000
_cell.length_c   1.000
_cell.angle_alpha   90.00
_cell.angle_beta   90.00
_cell.angle_gamma   90.00
#
_symmetry.space_group_name_H-M   'P 1'
#
loop_
_entity.id
_entity.type
_entity.pdbx_description
1 polymer ?
#
loop_
_entity_poly.entity_id
_entity_poly.type
_entity_poly.pdbx_seq_one_letter_code
_entity_poly.pdbx_strand_id
1 'polypeptide(L)'
;MSSKDVEAVLAEESSVSGRMKAWWLQARVTISRGAAKLPSFGPYLEQRKKIIAENKIKLKEENAAFLPLKRNYFTPKKPIPTMKDVIGKALQYLGAFGELSNTEQVVAMIDEEMCINCGKCYMTCNDSGYQAIQFDPETHLPTITDACTGCTLCLSVCPIIDCIKMVSRTTPYEPKRGLPLAVNPVC
;
A
#
# COMPACT_ATOMS: atom_id res chain seq x y z
N MET A 1 -13.32 -1.72 12.09
CA MET A 1 -13.39 -0.33 11.61
C MET A 1 -14.30 -0.28 10.41
N SER A 2 -15.29 0.61 10.45
CA SER A 2 -16.25 0.78 9.38
C SER A 2 -15.62 1.55 8.22
N SER A 3 -16.17 1.41 7.01
CA SER A 3 -15.73 2.15 5.81
C SER A 3 -15.65 3.67 6.01
N LYS A 4 -16.36 4.22 7.00
CA LYS A 4 -16.35 5.64 7.37
C LYS A 4 -15.06 6.06 8.08
N ASP A 5 -14.37 5.13 8.73
CA ASP A 5 -13.13 5.41 9.47
C ASP A 5 -11.93 5.57 8.50
N VAL A 6 -11.97 4.90 7.34
CA VAL A 6 -10.96 5.03 6.28
C VAL A 6 -11.07 6.38 5.58
N GLU A 7 -12.30 6.86 5.36
CA GLU A 7 -12.59 8.18 4.78
C GLU A 7 -12.20 9.32 5.73
N ALA A 8 -12.33 9.12 7.05
CA ALA A 8 -11.93 10.09 8.06
C ALA A 8 -10.40 10.29 8.12
N VAL A 9 -9.61 9.22 7.98
CA VAL A 9 -8.14 9.29 7.93
C VAL A 9 -7.67 10.07 6.68
N LEU A 10 -8.34 9.91 5.54
CA LEU A 10 -8.05 10.64 4.32
C LEU A 10 -8.46 12.12 4.38
N ALA A 11 -9.51 12.45 5.15
CA ALA A 11 -9.97 13.83 5.33
C ALA A 11 -9.01 14.67 6.20
N GLU A 12 -8.36 14.08 7.20
CA GLU A 12 -7.44 14.80 8.10
C GLU A 12 -6.14 15.24 7.40
N GLU A 13 -5.72 14.51 6.36
CA GLU A 13 -4.56 14.84 5.51
C GLU A 13 -4.80 16.03 4.56
N SER A 14 -6.06 16.42 4.35
CA SER A 14 -6.44 17.50 3.41
C SER A 14 -6.24 18.93 3.97
N SER A 15 -5.99 19.08 5.28
CA SER A 15 -5.73 20.39 5.89
C SER A 15 -4.38 20.97 5.43
N VAL A 16 -4.32 22.26 5.13
CA VAL A 16 -3.09 22.96 4.66
C VAL A 16 -1.92 22.87 5.66
N SER A 17 -2.14 22.46 6.91
CA SER A 17 -1.06 22.17 7.88
C SER A 17 -0.47 20.76 7.76
N GLY A 18 -1.17 19.83 7.09
CA GLY A 18 -0.77 18.44 6.86
C GLY A 18 0.00 18.21 5.56
N ARG A 19 -0.04 19.15 4.61
CA ARG A 19 0.50 19.00 3.25
C ARG A 19 2.01 18.77 3.15
N MET A 20 2.78 18.85 4.24
CA MET A 20 4.20 18.44 4.25
C MET A 20 4.56 17.41 5.33
N LYS A 21 3.62 17.02 6.20
CA LYS A 21 3.90 16.01 7.24
C LYS A 21 4.15 14.63 6.63
N ALA A 22 3.64 14.45 5.43
CA ALA A 22 3.66 13.25 4.66
C ALA A 22 4.75 13.34 3.57
N TRP A 23 5.92 13.99 3.79
CA TRP A 23 6.94 14.13 2.72
C TRP A 23 7.53 12.80 2.25
N TRP A 24 7.68 11.85 3.16
CA TRP A 24 7.93 10.45 2.80
C TRP A 24 6.79 9.85 1.97
N LEU A 25 5.55 10.25 2.26
CA LEU A 25 4.36 9.94 1.46
C LEU A 25 4.18 10.86 0.23
N GLN A 26 5.03 11.85 -0.07
CA GLN A 26 4.81 12.77 -1.21
C GLN A 26 5.56 12.40 -2.49
N ALA A 27 6.27 11.27 -2.47
CA ALA A 27 6.34 10.43 -3.67
C ALA A 27 4.97 9.80 -4.01
N ARG A 28 4.01 9.79 -3.08
CA ARG A 28 2.65 9.23 -3.21
C ARG A 28 1.62 10.34 -3.33
N VAL A 29 1.46 10.89 -4.52
CA VAL A 29 0.09 10.90 -5.03
C VAL A 29 -0.05 9.53 -5.69
N THR A 30 -0.61 8.54 -4.97
CA THR A 30 -1.19 7.38 -5.63
C THR A 30 -2.33 7.92 -6.49
N ILE A 31 -1.99 8.34 -7.71
CA ILE A 31 -2.97 8.61 -8.75
C ILE A 31 -3.51 7.21 -9.04
N SER A 32 -4.63 6.85 -8.43
CA SER A 32 -5.38 5.65 -8.78
C SER A 32 -5.80 5.80 -10.24
N ARG A 33 -4.99 5.25 -11.15
CA ARG A 33 -5.20 5.31 -12.59
C ARG A 33 -5.95 4.05 -13.00
N GLY A 34 -7.27 4.13 -13.13
CA GLY A 34 -8.08 3.14 -13.86
C GLY A 34 -8.29 1.80 -13.16
N ALA A 35 -9.55 1.44 -12.92
CA ALA A 35 -9.96 0.21 -12.23
C ALA A 35 -9.86 -1.09 -13.07
N ALA A 36 -9.20 -1.06 -14.23
CA ALA A 36 -9.18 -2.19 -15.15
C ALA A 36 -7.84 -2.93 -15.06
N LYS A 37 -7.90 -4.25 -14.84
CA LYS A 37 -6.76 -5.20 -14.73
C LYS A 37 -6.00 -5.38 -16.05
N LEU A 38 -5.46 -4.30 -16.58
CA LEU A 38 -4.76 -4.29 -17.86
C LEU A 38 -3.27 -4.10 -17.59
N PRO A 39 -2.44 -5.13 -17.71
CA PRO A 39 -1.00 -4.94 -17.61
C PRO A 39 -0.45 -4.14 -18.80
N SER A 40 0.78 -3.65 -18.68
CA SER A 40 1.40 -2.77 -19.68
C SER A 40 2.15 -3.52 -20.80
N PHE A 41 1.59 -4.63 -21.28
CA PHE A 41 2.18 -5.41 -22.38
C PHE A 41 1.13 -6.08 -23.28
N GLY A 42 1.55 -6.54 -24.47
CA GLY A 42 0.72 -7.32 -25.39
C GLY A 42 -0.61 -6.65 -25.78
N PRO A 43 -1.72 -7.42 -25.89
CA PRO A 43 -3.03 -6.86 -26.26
C PRO A 43 -3.59 -5.92 -25.20
N TYR A 44 -3.23 -6.10 -23.93
CA TYR A 44 -3.67 -5.24 -22.83
C TYR A 44 -3.14 -3.81 -22.95
N LEU A 45 -1.91 -3.65 -23.48
CA LEU A 45 -1.33 -2.34 -23.76
C LEU A 45 -2.11 -1.59 -24.86
N GLU A 46 -2.60 -2.30 -25.88
CA GLU A 46 -3.42 -1.70 -26.95
C GLU A 46 -4.77 -1.23 -26.39
N GLN A 47 -5.40 -2.05 -25.55
CA GLN A 47 -6.63 -1.68 -24.86
C GLN A 47 -6.42 -0.45 -23.97
N ARG A 48 -5.33 -0.39 -23.19
CA ARG A 48 -4.95 0.80 -22.42
C ARG A 48 -4.80 2.04 -23.30
N LYS A 49 -4.08 1.94 -24.41
CA LYS A 49 -3.89 3.06 -25.35
C LYS A 49 -5.22 3.55 -25.92
N LYS A 50 -6.13 2.64 -26.26
CA LYS A 50 -7.48 2.97 -26.74
C LYS A 50 -8.28 3.74 -25.69
N ILE A 51 -8.31 3.24 -24.44
CA ILE A 51 -8.99 3.90 -23.32
C ILE A 51 -8.42 5.30 -23.09
N ILE A 52 -7.08 5.44 -23.10
CA ILE A 52 -6.41 6.74 -22.93
C ILE A 52 -6.77 7.70 -24.08
N ALA A 53 -6.81 7.22 -25.33
CA ALA A 53 -7.17 8.02 -26.48
C ALA A 53 -8.62 8.52 -26.39
N GLU A 54 -9.56 7.65 -26.05
CA GLU A 54 -10.96 7.99 -25.82
C GLU A 54 -11.12 9.02 -24.69
N ASN A 55 -10.43 8.83 -23.57
CA ASN A 55 -10.45 9.77 -22.45
C ASN A 55 -9.89 11.15 -22.84
N LYS A 56 -8.82 11.20 -23.65
CA LYS A 56 -8.27 12.47 -24.15
C LYS A 56 -9.22 13.20 -25.10
N ILE A 57 -10.00 12.47 -25.91
CA ILE A 57 -11.02 13.06 -26.79
C ILE A 57 -12.15 13.65 -25.94
N LYS A 58 -12.66 12.90 -24.95
CA LYS A 58 -13.68 13.38 -24.00
C LYS A 58 -13.24 14.64 -23.27
N LEU A 59 -12.00 14.64 -22.74
CA LEU A 59 -11.42 15.81 -22.07
C LEU A 59 -11.19 17.01 -23.00
N LYS A 60 -11.16 16.82 -24.32
CA LYS A 60 -11.06 17.92 -25.29
C LYS A 60 -12.44 18.54 -25.57
N GLU A 61 -13.49 17.73 -25.54
CA GLU A 61 -14.89 18.17 -25.69
C GLU A 61 -15.37 18.91 -24.45
N GLU A 62 -14.99 18.40 -23.27
CA GLU A 62 -15.13 19.08 -22.00
C GLU A 62 -14.12 20.24 -21.95
N ASN A 63 -14.54 21.47 -22.31
CA ASN A 63 -13.73 22.68 -22.17
C ASN A 63 -13.41 22.96 -20.69
N ALA A 64 -12.46 22.20 -20.12
CA ALA A 64 -12.03 22.35 -18.75
C ALA A 64 -11.31 23.70 -18.62
N ALA A 65 -11.96 24.64 -17.93
CA ALA A 65 -11.40 25.93 -17.61
C ALA A 65 -10.09 25.73 -16.82
N PHE A 66 -8.97 26.09 -17.43
CA PHE A 66 -7.68 26.11 -16.75
C PHE A 66 -7.69 27.29 -15.77
N LEU A 67 -7.99 27.02 -14.51
CA LEU A 67 -7.76 27.98 -13.45
C LEU A 67 -6.25 28.04 -13.20
N PRO A 68 -5.58 29.18 -13.46
CA PRO A 68 -4.16 29.29 -13.21
C PRO A 68 -3.89 29.05 -11.72
N LEU A 69 -3.14 27.99 -11.42
CA LEU A 69 -2.72 27.70 -10.05
C LEU A 69 -1.80 28.81 -9.57
N LYS A 70 -2.27 29.61 -8.60
CA LYS A 70 -1.41 30.56 -7.90
C LYS A 70 -0.45 29.80 -6.99
N ARG A 71 0.81 29.66 -7.42
CA ARG A 71 1.87 29.05 -6.61
C ARG A 71 2.17 29.96 -5.42
N ASN A 72 1.87 29.48 -4.21
CA ASN A 72 2.24 30.15 -2.97
C ASN A 72 3.40 29.40 -2.33
N TYR A 73 4.32 30.11 -1.68
CA TYR A 73 5.40 29.48 -0.92
C TYR A 73 4.89 28.94 0.40
N PHE A 74 5.51 27.86 0.89
CA PHE A 74 5.18 27.29 2.20
C PHE A 74 5.80 28.16 3.29
N THR A 75 4.96 28.69 4.17
CA THR A 75 5.43 29.38 5.38
C THR A 75 5.41 28.39 6.55
N PRO A 76 6.50 28.26 7.33
CA PRO A 76 6.54 27.39 8.51
C PRO A 76 5.42 27.77 9.49
N LYS A 77 4.53 26.81 9.77
CA LYS A 77 3.44 26.99 10.76
C LYS A 77 3.86 26.61 12.19
N LYS A 78 5.01 25.95 12.33
CA LYS A 78 5.58 25.49 13.59
C LYS A 78 7.04 25.92 13.65
N PRO A 79 7.61 26.13 14.85
CA PRO A 79 9.03 26.39 14.99
C PRO A 79 9.84 25.23 14.41
N ILE A 80 10.94 25.56 13.74
CA ILE A 80 11.84 24.57 13.15
C ILE A 80 12.57 23.88 14.31
N PRO A 81 12.53 22.53 14.39
CA PRO A 81 13.18 21.81 15.48
C PRO A 81 14.71 21.99 15.40
N THR A 82 15.32 22.18 16.56
CA THR A 82 16.78 22.17 16.72
C THR A 82 17.30 20.74 16.90
N MET A 83 18.62 20.55 16.83
CA MET A 83 19.24 19.23 17.06
C MET A 83 18.84 18.64 18.42
N LYS A 84 18.71 19.47 19.46
CA LYS A 84 18.31 19.03 20.80
C LYS A 84 16.89 18.47 20.83
N ASP A 85 16.02 18.92 19.93
CA ASP A 85 14.61 18.52 19.90
C ASP A 85 14.39 17.17 19.20
N VAL A 86 15.40 16.60 18.55
CA VAL A 86 15.29 15.35 17.78
C VAL A 86 16.09 14.19 18.36
N ILE A 87 17.11 14.49 19.17
CA ILE A 87 17.92 13.47 19.85
C ILE A 87 17.00 12.60 20.73
N GLY A 88 17.07 11.28 20.55
CA GLY A 88 16.32 10.31 21.35
C GLY A 88 14.86 10.08 20.97
N LYS A 89 14.28 10.80 20.00
CA LYS A 89 12.86 10.64 19.63
C LYS A 89 12.47 9.23 19.15
N ALA A 90 13.40 8.47 18.57
CA ALA A 90 13.12 7.12 18.09
C ALA A 90 13.11 6.07 19.23
N LEU A 91 13.68 6.39 20.40
CA LEU A 91 13.84 5.42 21.50
C LEU A 91 12.50 4.96 22.06
N GLN A 92 11.45 5.77 21.97
CA GLN A 92 10.08 5.41 22.40
C GLN A 92 9.46 4.25 21.60
N TYR A 93 10.03 3.88 20.45
CA TYR A 93 9.55 2.78 19.61
C TYR A 93 10.39 1.50 19.74
N LEU A 94 11.41 1.51 20.60
CA LEU A 94 12.26 0.36 20.88
C LEU A 94 11.85 -0.26 22.22
N GLY A 95 11.70 -1.58 22.26
CA GLY A 95 11.27 -2.31 23.44
C GLY A 95 11.49 -3.81 23.30
N ALA A 96 11.10 -4.58 24.32
CA ALA A 96 11.15 -6.04 24.26
C ALA A 96 10.08 -6.60 23.31
N PHE A 97 10.26 -7.84 22.84
CA PHE A 97 9.28 -8.50 21.97
C PHE A 97 7.88 -8.61 22.60
N GLY A 98 7.80 -8.77 23.93
CA GLY A 98 6.52 -8.81 24.66
C GLY A 98 5.74 -7.50 24.68
N GLU A 99 6.38 -6.38 24.33
CA GLU A 99 5.73 -5.06 24.19
C GLU A 99 5.11 -4.88 22.79
N LEU A 100 5.41 -5.77 21.84
CA LEU A 100 4.82 -5.76 20.51
C LEU A 100 3.44 -6.41 20.50
N SER A 101 2.49 -5.78 19.81
CA SER A 101 1.13 -6.31 19.67
C SER A 101 1.09 -7.50 18.72
N ASN A 102 0.72 -8.67 19.23
CA ASN A 102 0.44 -9.86 18.39
C ASN A 102 -0.99 -9.88 17.83
N THR A 103 -1.85 -8.93 18.23
CA THR A 103 -3.24 -8.84 17.75
C THR A 103 -3.38 -7.90 16.56
N GLU A 104 -2.51 -6.89 16.45
CA GLU A 104 -2.51 -5.91 15.36
C GLU A 104 -1.78 -6.45 14.13
N GLN A 105 -2.37 -7.46 13.51
CA GLN A 105 -1.80 -8.11 12.33
C GLN A 105 -2.03 -7.28 11.06
N VAL A 106 -1.11 -7.42 10.11
CA VAL A 106 -1.17 -6.76 8.81
C VAL A 106 -1.21 -7.80 7.69
N VAL A 107 -1.71 -7.40 6.52
CA VAL A 107 -1.64 -8.16 5.29
C VAL A 107 -1.04 -7.30 4.20
N ALA A 108 -0.36 -7.91 3.24
CA ALA A 108 0.15 -7.18 2.09
C ALA A 108 -1.01 -6.81 1.15
N MET A 109 -0.89 -5.67 0.47
CA MET A 109 -1.78 -5.18 -0.57
C MET A 109 -0.91 -4.73 -1.74
N ILE A 110 -1.21 -5.21 -2.94
CA ILE A 110 -0.46 -4.89 -4.16
C ILE A 110 -1.23 -3.85 -4.97
N ASP A 111 -0.54 -2.80 -5.38
CA ASP A 111 -1.02 -1.85 -6.38
C ASP A 111 -0.76 -2.42 -7.78
N GLU A 112 -1.82 -2.88 -8.43
CA GLU A 112 -1.78 -3.50 -9.77
C GLU A 112 -1.25 -2.52 -10.83
N GLU A 113 -1.46 -1.22 -10.66
CA GLU A 113 -1.03 -0.19 -11.61
C GLU A 113 0.47 0.09 -11.56
N MET A 114 1.09 -0.12 -10.40
CA MET A 114 2.54 0.01 -10.20
C MET A 114 3.28 -1.29 -10.49
N CYS A 115 2.57 -2.42 -10.57
CA CYS A 115 3.16 -3.72 -10.78
C CYS A 115 3.80 -3.82 -12.17
N ILE A 116 5.04 -4.33 -12.21
CA ILE A 116 5.77 -4.63 -13.46
C ILE A 116 5.74 -6.11 -13.85
N ASN A 117 4.83 -6.89 -13.25
CA ASN A 117 4.59 -8.30 -13.61
C ASN A 117 5.80 -9.25 -13.44
N CYS A 118 6.77 -8.90 -12.59
CA CYS A 118 8.01 -9.69 -12.44
C CYS A 118 7.86 -11.01 -11.67
N GLY A 119 6.77 -11.20 -10.92
CA GLY A 119 6.52 -12.43 -10.14
C GLY A 119 7.44 -12.65 -8.92
N LYS A 120 8.34 -11.73 -8.58
CA LYS A 120 9.24 -11.91 -7.41
C LYS A 120 8.50 -12.08 -6.09
N CYS A 121 7.43 -11.31 -5.87
CA CYS A 121 6.58 -11.47 -4.70
C CYS A 121 5.97 -12.88 -4.62
N TYR A 122 5.49 -13.40 -5.75
CA TYR A 122 4.93 -14.75 -5.86
C TYR A 122 5.98 -15.82 -5.52
N MET A 123 7.15 -15.79 -6.17
CA MET A 123 8.24 -16.75 -5.92
C MET A 123 8.67 -16.74 -4.46
N THR A 124 8.91 -15.57 -3.86
CA THR A 124 9.32 -15.46 -2.46
C THR A 124 8.23 -15.95 -1.50
N CYS A 125 6.96 -15.70 -1.78
CA CYS A 125 5.88 -16.21 -0.94
C CYS A 125 5.74 -17.74 -1.05
N ASN A 126 6.05 -18.32 -2.21
CA ASN A 126 6.00 -19.75 -2.41
C ASN A 126 7.15 -20.48 -1.72
N ASP A 127 8.38 -20.07 -1.98
CA ASP A 127 9.57 -20.82 -1.54
C ASP A 127 10.03 -20.44 -0.13
N SER A 128 9.68 -19.23 0.33
CA SER A 128 10.13 -18.68 1.61
C SER A 128 8.99 -18.19 2.51
N GLY A 129 7.73 -18.46 2.13
CA GLY A 129 6.56 -17.93 2.81
C GLY A 129 5.44 -18.96 3.00
N TYR A 130 4.23 -18.53 2.64
CA TYR A 130 2.98 -19.21 2.98
C TYR A 130 2.09 -19.50 1.76
N GLN A 131 2.65 -19.44 0.54
CA GLN A 131 1.95 -19.72 -0.72
C GLN A 131 0.64 -18.91 -0.85
N ALA A 132 0.66 -17.66 -0.39
CA ALA A 132 -0.52 -16.81 -0.21
C ALA A 132 -0.73 -15.80 -1.36
N ILE A 133 0.00 -15.96 -2.46
CA ILE A 133 -0.10 -15.08 -3.63
C ILE A 133 -0.49 -15.94 -4.82
N GLN A 134 -1.56 -15.58 -5.51
CA GLN A 134 -1.93 -16.12 -6.81
C GLN A 134 -1.28 -15.28 -7.90
N PHE A 135 -0.75 -15.92 -8.92
CA PHE A 135 -0.13 -15.23 -10.05
C PHE A 135 -0.86 -15.64 -11.32
N ASP A 136 -1.51 -14.67 -11.95
CA ASP A 136 -2.35 -14.93 -13.12
C ASP A 136 -1.49 -15.32 -14.34
N PRO A 137 -1.81 -16.41 -15.05
CA PRO A 137 -0.97 -16.93 -16.14
C PRO A 137 -1.02 -16.09 -17.42
N GLU A 138 -2.04 -15.24 -17.61
CA GLU A 138 -2.18 -14.43 -18.82
C GLU A 138 -1.71 -12.99 -18.61
N THR A 139 -2.20 -12.36 -17.55
CA THR A 139 -1.90 -10.97 -17.19
C THR A 139 -0.63 -10.83 -16.37
N HIS A 140 -0.14 -11.92 -15.78
CA HIS A 140 1.01 -11.92 -14.86
C HIS A 140 0.83 -10.93 -13.69
N LEU A 141 -0.42 -10.70 -13.26
CA LEU A 141 -0.74 -9.86 -12.11
C LEU A 141 -0.84 -10.73 -10.84
N PRO A 142 -0.12 -10.36 -9.77
CA PRO A 142 -0.22 -11.05 -8.48
C PRO A 142 -1.43 -10.57 -7.66
N THR A 143 -2.19 -11.50 -7.09
CA THR A 143 -3.30 -11.23 -6.15
C THR A 143 -3.02 -11.89 -4.80
N ILE A 144 -3.23 -11.17 -3.72
CA ILE A 144 -3.01 -11.68 -2.36
C ILE A 144 -4.28 -12.38 -1.86
N THR A 145 -4.11 -13.55 -1.26
CA THR A 145 -5.21 -14.32 -0.65
C THR A 145 -5.27 -14.12 0.86
N ASP A 146 -6.37 -14.52 1.49
CA ASP A 146 -6.58 -14.41 2.94
C ASP A 146 -5.60 -15.25 3.78
N ALA A 147 -4.87 -16.18 3.13
CA ALA A 147 -3.80 -16.97 3.73
C ALA A 147 -2.54 -16.14 4.08
N CYS A 148 -2.49 -14.87 3.65
CA CYS A 148 -1.38 -13.97 3.96
C CYS A 148 -1.22 -13.78 5.47
N THR A 149 0.00 -13.97 5.97
CA THR A 149 0.34 -13.83 7.39
C THR A 149 0.96 -12.49 7.75
N GLY A 150 1.19 -11.62 6.76
CA GLY A 150 1.83 -10.33 7.00
C GLY A 150 3.35 -10.39 7.21
N CYS A 151 4.05 -11.47 6.83
CA CYS A 151 5.49 -11.63 7.07
C CYS A 151 6.41 -10.58 6.38
N THR A 152 5.86 -9.70 5.54
CA THR A 152 6.54 -8.61 4.81
C THR A 152 7.60 -9.01 3.78
N LEU A 153 7.90 -10.30 3.59
CA LEU A 153 8.95 -10.73 2.64
C LEU A 153 8.69 -10.28 1.19
N CYS A 154 7.44 -10.34 0.72
CA CYS A 154 7.09 -9.93 -0.63
C CYS A 154 7.34 -8.43 -0.89
N LEU A 155 7.10 -7.59 0.13
CA LEU A 155 7.38 -6.16 0.08
C LEU A 155 8.88 -5.90 -0.06
N SER A 156 9.70 -6.60 0.72
CA SER A 156 11.16 -6.42 0.76
C SER A 156 11.85 -6.80 -0.55
N VAL A 157 11.30 -7.72 -1.34
CA VAL A 157 11.88 -8.17 -2.62
C VAL A 157 11.30 -7.46 -3.85
N CYS A 158 10.27 -6.62 -3.66
CA CYS A 158 9.62 -5.94 -4.77
C CYS A 158 10.58 -4.90 -5.37
N PRO A 159 10.86 -4.94 -6.70
CA PRO A 159 11.75 -3.98 -7.32
C PRO A 159 11.13 -2.58 -7.46
N ILE A 160 9.82 -2.45 -7.27
CA ILE A 160 9.09 -1.19 -7.37
C ILE A 160 8.76 -0.70 -5.97
N ILE A 161 9.35 0.44 -5.60
CA ILE A 161 9.10 1.11 -4.32
C ILE A 161 7.60 1.39 -4.18
N ASP A 162 7.03 1.07 -3.02
CA ASP A 162 5.63 1.27 -2.67
C ASP A 162 4.58 0.53 -3.51
N CYS A 163 4.99 -0.38 -4.42
CA CYS A 163 4.04 -1.23 -5.14
C CYS A 163 3.29 -2.18 -4.20
N ILE A 164 3.94 -2.62 -3.11
CA ILE A 164 3.32 -3.44 -2.07
C ILE A 164 3.29 -2.65 -0.77
N LYS A 165 2.14 -2.59 -0.13
CA LYS A 165 1.94 -1.92 1.17
C LYS A 165 1.40 -2.91 2.19
N MET A 166 1.76 -2.72 3.46
CA MET A 166 1.15 -3.46 4.56
C MET A 166 -0.05 -2.68 5.07
N VAL A 167 -1.22 -3.31 5.07
CA VAL A 167 -2.46 -2.75 5.56
C VAL A 167 -2.97 -3.57 6.75
N SER A 168 -3.69 -2.94 7.68
CA SER A 168 -4.27 -3.64 8.82
C SER A 168 -5.19 -4.77 8.35
N ARG A 169 -5.01 -5.96 8.92
CA ARG A 169 -5.87 -7.12 8.61
C ARG A 169 -7.28 -6.84 9.12
N THR A 170 -8.28 -7.02 8.27
CA THR A 170 -9.71 -6.84 8.63
C THR A 170 -10.32 -8.10 9.24
N THR A 171 -9.79 -9.27 8.92
CA THR A 171 -10.23 -10.57 9.42
C THR A 171 -9.43 -11.00 10.66
N PRO A 172 -10.01 -11.80 11.57
CA PRO A 172 -9.25 -12.35 12.70
C PRO A 172 -8.07 -13.19 12.18
N TYR A 173 -6.95 -13.13 12.89
CA TYR A 173 -5.76 -13.88 12.55
C TYR A 173 -5.68 -15.17 13.38
N GLU A 174 -5.62 -16.30 12.70
CA GLU A 174 -5.43 -17.61 13.31
C GLU A 174 -4.08 -18.20 12.86
N PRO A 175 -3.12 -18.41 13.79
CA PRO A 175 -1.83 -18.99 13.46
C PRO A 175 -1.98 -20.43 12.97
N LYS A 176 -1.45 -20.73 11.78
CA LYS A 176 -1.41 -22.09 11.23
C LYS A 176 -0.44 -22.96 12.03
N ARG A 177 -0.95 -23.86 12.86
CA ARG A 177 -0.16 -24.78 13.69
C ARG A 177 0.25 -26.08 12.98
N GLY A 178 -0.36 -26.37 11.82
CA GLY A 178 -0.10 -27.58 11.03
C GLY A 178 -0.77 -28.85 11.61
N LEU A 179 -0.64 -29.07 12.92
CA LEU A 179 -1.33 -30.12 13.66
C LEU A 179 -2.33 -29.51 14.65
N PRO A 180 -3.41 -30.23 15.00
CA PRO A 180 -4.30 -29.79 16.06
C PRO A 180 -3.50 -29.66 17.36
N LEU A 181 -3.74 -28.58 18.10
CA LEU A 181 -3.20 -28.47 19.45
C LEU A 181 -3.75 -29.64 20.26
N ALA A 182 -2.86 -30.40 20.90
CA ALA A 182 -3.27 -31.42 21.85
C ALA A 182 -3.91 -30.70 23.05
N VAL A 183 -5.22 -30.48 22.97
CA VAL A 183 -5.99 -30.04 24.12
C VAL A 183 -6.09 -31.28 25.01
N ASN A 184 -5.25 -31.33 26.05
CA ASN A 184 -5.55 -31.89 27.37
C ASN A 184 -4.32 -31.74 28.29
N PRO A 185 -4.07 -30.59 28.95
CA PRO A 185 -3.55 -30.66 30.30
C PRO A 185 -4.76 -30.98 31.20
N VAL A 186 -5.12 -32.27 31.27
CA VAL A 186 -5.85 -32.77 32.43
C VAL A 186 -4.82 -32.78 33.55
N CYS A 187 -4.84 -31.73 34.37
CA CYS A 187 -4.34 -31.81 35.74
C CYS A 187 -5.55 -31.99 36.65
#